data_AF-A0AA39NTV7-F1
#
_entry.id   AF-A0AA39NTV7-F1
#
_cell.length_a   1.000
_cell.length_b   1.000
_cell.length_c   1.000
_cell.angle_alpha   90.00
_cell.angle_beta   90.00
_cell.angle_gamma   90.00
#
_symmetry.space_group_name_H-M   'P 1'
#
loop_
_entity.id
_entity.type
_entity.pdbx_description
1 polymer ?
#
loop_
_entity_poly.entity_id
_entity_poly.type
_entity_poly.pdbx_seq_one_letter_code
_entity_poly.pdbx_strand_id
1 'polypeptide(L)'
;VIAKIFDPVYFIDPYESTDPFPLLDPSVSREAEAHRRLAPLQGTQVPRCRGLFVSPLPSQGNRTVYVLLEHVAGQDVRYLVPAPVSPSLCLAHRTAIVDAAVNVFYDLLMCGVKQRDMAPRNLII
;
A
#
# COMPACT_ATOMS: atom_id res chain seq x y z
N VAL A 1 -4.13 12.82 -2.82
CA VAL A 1 -4.18 11.72 -3.81
C VAL A 1 -2.76 11.32 -4.10
N ILE A 2 -2.46 10.01 -4.12
CA ILE A 2 -1.14 9.46 -4.41
C ILE A 2 -1.24 8.59 -5.66
N ALA A 3 -0.18 8.58 -6.47
CA ALA A 3 -0.04 7.70 -7.63
C ALA A 3 0.98 6.60 -7.32
N LYS A 4 0.54 5.34 -7.33
CA LYS A 4 1.40 4.17 -7.28
C LYS A 4 1.71 3.74 -8.71
N ILE A 5 2.97 3.86 -9.11
CA ILE A 5 3.43 3.56 -10.46
C ILE A 5 4.01 2.14 -10.44
N PHE A 6 3.49 1.28 -11.32
CA PHE A 6 4.03 -0.05 -11.56
C PHE A 6 4.90 0.01 -12.80
N ASP A 7 6.20 -0.04 -12.57
CA ASP A 7 7.21 0.07 -13.60
C ASP A 7 8.28 -1.01 -13.38
N PRO A 8 8.38 -2.01 -14.28
CA PRO A 8 9.32 -3.10 -14.10
C PRO A 8 10.78 -2.63 -14.12
N VAL A 9 11.07 -1.46 -14.71
CA VAL A 9 12.43 -0.88 -14.74
C VAL A 9 12.90 -0.42 -13.36
N TYR A 10 11.96 -0.08 -12.46
CA TYR A 10 12.26 0.36 -11.09
C TYR A 10 11.95 -0.73 -10.05
N PHE A 11 11.80 -1.98 -10.48
CA PHE A 11 11.68 -3.09 -9.55
C PHE A 11 13.03 -3.40 -8.90
N ILE A 12 13.07 -3.36 -7.57
CA ILE A 12 14.29 -3.62 -6.79
C ILE A 12 14.20 -5.03 -6.23
N ASP A 13 14.90 -5.98 -6.84
CA ASP A 13 15.22 -7.28 -6.24
C ASP A 13 16.59 -7.18 -5.56
N PRO A 14 16.69 -7.21 -4.22
CA PRO A 14 17.98 -7.15 -3.52
C PRO A 14 18.89 -8.35 -3.83
N TYR A 15 18.38 -9.40 -4.46
CA TYR A 15 19.14 -10.59 -4.83
C TYR A 15 19.37 -10.71 -6.35
N GLU A 16 18.89 -9.74 -7.16
CA GLU A 16 18.97 -9.72 -8.64
C GLU A 16 18.58 -11.04 -9.32
N SER A 17 17.75 -11.83 -8.65
CA SER A 17 17.43 -13.21 -9.01
C SER A 17 16.16 -13.32 -9.86
N THR A 18 15.36 -12.25 -9.89
CA THR A 18 14.04 -12.24 -10.48
C THR A 18 13.93 -11.20 -11.58
N ASP A 19 13.59 -11.64 -12.80
CA ASP A 19 13.19 -10.74 -13.88
C ASP A 19 11.88 -10.03 -13.47
N PRO A 20 11.87 -8.68 -13.41
CA PRO A 20 10.68 -7.94 -13.00
C PRO A 20 9.60 -7.83 -14.07
N PHE A 21 9.93 -8.03 -15.35
CA PHE A 21 8.97 -7.86 -16.44
C PHE A 21 7.81 -8.87 -16.36
N PRO A 22 8.04 -10.18 -16.13
CA PRO A 22 6.97 -11.15 -15.89
C PRO A 22 6.14 -10.90 -14.63
N LEU A 23 6.65 -10.11 -13.67
CA LEU A 23 5.95 -9.81 -12.42
C LEU A 23 4.98 -8.64 -12.53
N LEU A 24 5.10 -7.81 -13.56
CA LEU A 24 4.29 -6.61 -13.72
C LEU A 24 2.79 -6.93 -13.73
N ASP A 25 2.36 -7.76 -14.68
CA ASP A 25 0.93 -8.08 -14.85
C ASP A 25 0.35 -8.79 -13.62
N PRO A 26 1.01 -9.81 -13.02
CA PRO A 26 0.54 -10.38 -11.76
C PRO A 26 0.46 -9.37 -10.62
N SER A 27 1.41 -8.44 -10.51
CA SER A 27 1.43 -7.44 -9.43
C SER A 27 0.28 -6.46 -9.56
N VAL A 28 0.09 -5.91 -10.76
CA VAL A 28 -1.01 -4.98 -11.06
C VAL A 28 -2.36 -5.67 -10.89
N SER A 29 -2.51 -6.90 -11.41
CA SER A 29 -3.76 -7.66 -11.32
C SER A 29 -4.13 -8.00 -9.88
N ARG A 30 -3.15 -8.42 -9.06
CA ARG A 30 -3.38 -8.72 -7.64
C ARG A 30 -3.77 -7.48 -6.85
N GLU A 31 -3.14 -6.35 -7.11
CA GLU A 31 -3.46 -5.09 -6.45
C GLU A 31 -4.88 -4.62 -6.81
N ALA A 32 -5.22 -4.64 -8.10
CA ALA A 32 -6.55 -4.24 -8.56
C ALA A 32 -7.65 -5.15 -7.98
N GLU A 33 -7.41 -6.46 -7.97
CA GLU A 33 -8.33 -7.44 -7.38
C GLU A 33 -8.46 -7.26 -5.86
N ALA A 34 -7.36 -6.94 -5.16
CA ALA A 34 -7.41 -6.63 -3.73
C ALA A 34 -8.31 -5.42 -3.47
N HIS A 35 -8.12 -4.32 -4.20
CA HIS A 35 -8.99 -3.13 -4.07
C HIS A 35 -10.46 -3.44 -4.38
N ARG A 36 -10.74 -4.29 -5.37
CA ARG A 36 -12.10 -4.73 -5.70
C ARG A 36 -12.74 -5.50 -4.54
N ARG A 37 -12.02 -6.45 -3.94
CA ARG A 37 -12.50 -7.23 -2.79
C ARG A 37 -12.70 -6.37 -1.55
N LEU A 38 -11.84 -5.38 -1.37
CA LEU A 38 -11.86 -4.48 -0.22
C LEU A 38 -12.78 -3.28 -0.39
N ALA A 39 -13.60 -3.24 -1.45
CA ALA A 39 -14.56 -2.16 -1.68
C ALA A 39 -15.40 -1.77 -0.43
N PRO A 40 -15.87 -2.71 0.42
CA PRO A 40 -16.62 -2.36 1.64
C PRO A 40 -15.81 -1.57 2.69
N LEU A 41 -14.48 -1.67 2.66
CA LEU A 41 -13.56 -1.09 3.64
C LEU A 41 -12.89 0.20 3.13
N GLN A 42 -13.15 0.59 1.88
CA GLN A 42 -12.49 1.72 1.23
C GLN A 42 -12.94 3.07 1.82
N GLY A 43 -11.96 3.87 2.25
CA GLY A 43 -12.14 5.16 2.88
C GLY A 43 -12.45 5.12 4.36
N THR A 44 -12.41 3.94 4.97
CA THR A 44 -12.48 3.76 6.42
C THR A 44 -11.23 3.05 6.93
N GLN A 45 -10.99 1.81 6.50
CA GLN A 45 -9.85 1.00 6.94
C GLN A 45 -8.76 0.84 5.88
N VAL A 46 -9.12 1.00 4.60
CA VAL A 46 -8.16 1.00 3.49
C VAL A 46 -8.33 2.25 2.62
N PRO A 47 -7.25 2.73 1.98
CA PRO A 47 -7.34 3.86 1.06
C PRO A 47 -8.39 3.66 -0.04
N ARG A 48 -9.05 4.75 -0.46
CA ARG A 48 -9.98 4.68 -1.60
C ARG A 48 -9.18 4.59 -2.90
N CYS A 49 -9.37 3.50 -3.64
CA CYS A 49 -8.90 3.38 -5.01
C CYS A 49 -9.78 4.23 -5.93
N ARG A 50 -9.14 5.12 -6.70
CA ARG A 50 -9.80 5.99 -7.69
C ARG A 50 -9.76 5.39 -9.10
N GLY A 51 -8.89 4.42 -9.33
CA GLY A 51 -8.78 3.71 -10.59
C GLY A 51 -7.36 3.27 -10.92
N LEU A 52 -7.29 2.32 -11.85
CA LEU A 52 -6.06 1.85 -12.49
C LEU A 52 -6.04 2.37 -13.92
N PHE A 53 -4.95 3.01 -14.31
CA PHE A 53 -4.76 3.64 -15.61
C PHE A 53 -3.49 3.12 -16.27
N VAL A 54 -3.42 3.28 -17.60
CA VAL A 54 -2.20 3.06 -18.37
C VAL A 54 -1.73 4.43 -18.88
N SER A 55 -0.46 4.76 -18.66
CA SER A 55 0.12 6.03 -19.10
C SER A 55 1.39 5.78 -19.92
N PRO A 56 1.57 6.43 -21.09
CA PRO A 56 2.86 6.45 -21.76
C PRO A 56 3.85 7.34 -20.99
N LEU A 57 5.14 7.05 -21.15
CA LEU A 57 6.26 7.86 -20.68
C LEU A 57 7.01 8.45 -21.89
N PRO A 58 6.65 9.66 -22.37
CA PRO A 58 7.17 10.19 -23.62
C PRO A 58 8.67 10.40 -23.67
N SER A 59 9.28 10.76 -22.54
CA SER A 59 10.73 10.92 -22.40
C SER A 59 11.51 9.60 -22.45
N GLN A 60 10.81 8.46 -22.46
CA GLN A 60 11.40 7.11 -22.43
C GLN A 60 10.86 6.25 -23.59
N GLY A 61 10.79 6.85 -24.78
CA GLY A 61 10.39 6.14 -26.00
C GLY A 61 8.91 5.73 -26.02
N ASN A 62 8.04 6.46 -25.31
CA ASN A 62 6.61 6.16 -25.19
C ASN A 62 6.27 4.78 -24.60
N ARG A 63 7.19 4.16 -23.86
CA ARG A 63 6.87 2.94 -23.11
C ARG A 63 5.73 3.23 -22.11
N THR A 64 4.89 2.23 -21.85
CA THR A 64 3.72 2.38 -20.98
C THR A 64 3.99 1.87 -19.56
N VAL A 65 3.39 2.51 -18.57
CA VAL A 65 3.34 2.06 -17.17
C VAL A 65 1.91 2.00 -16.68
N TYR A 66 1.66 1.17 -15.66
CA TYR A 66 0.39 1.18 -14.95
C TYR A 66 0.45 2.16 -13.78
N VAL A 67 -0.62 2.93 -13.60
CA VAL A 67 -0.75 3.93 -12.54
C VAL A 67 -2.03 3.68 -11.77
N LEU A 68 -1.90 3.34 -10.49
CA LEU A 68 -3.01 3.22 -9.56
C LEU A 68 -3.12 4.49 -8.73
N LEU A 69 -4.30 5.13 -8.76
CA LEU A 69 -4.57 6.34 -8.00
C LEU A 69 -5.32 6.01 -6.71
N GLU A 70 -4.82 6.51 -5.59
CA GLU A 70 -5.41 6.28 -4.28
C GLU A 70 -5.58 7.59 -3.49
N HIS A 71 -6.62 7.64 -2.66
CA HIS A 71 -6.75 8.68 -1.66
C HIS A 71 -6.33 8.14 -0.28
N VAL A 72 -5.12 8.53 0.11
CA VAL A 72 -4.55 8.31 1.44
C VAL A 72 -4.61 9.63 2.21
N ALA A 73 -5.24 9.62 3.38
CA ALA A 73 -5.26 10.73 4.32
C ALA A 73 -4.69 10.24 5.65
N GLY A 74 -3.92 11.10 6.33
CA GLY A 74 -3.22 10.75 7.58
C GLY A 74 -1.71 10.61 7.41
N GLN A 75 -1.04 10.18 8.46
CA GLN A 75 0.41 9.93 8.50
C GLN A 75 0.70 8.47 8.87
N ASP A 76 1.79 7.92 8.33
CA ASP A 76 2.16 6.55 8.67
C ASP A 76 2.68 6.47 10.12
N VAL A 77 2.44 5.33 10.78
CA VAL A 77 2.70 5.15 12.22
C VAL A 77 4.20 5.29 12.57
N ARG A 78 5.14 5.21 11.61
CA ARG A 78 6.57 5.40 11.92
C ARG A 78 6.88 6.80 12.45
N TYR A 79 6.07 7.81 12.12
CA TYR A 79 6.24 9.15 12.70
C TYR A 79 6.08 9.15 14.23
N LEU A 80 5.45 8.11 14.80
CA LEU A 80 5.27 7.94 16.25
C LEU A 80 6.39 7.13 16.93
N VAL A 81 7.31 6.44 16.21
CA VAL A 81 8.29 5.50 16.80
C VAL A 81 9.63 5.43 16.03
N PRO A 82 10.78 5.84 16.63
CA PRO A 82 10.97 6.87 17.63
C PRO A 82 11.35 8.19 16.94
N ALA A 83 10.56 9.25 17.12
CA ALA A 83 11.08 10.59 16.90
C ALA A 83 11.96 10.95 18.12
N PRO A 84 13.22 11.38 17.95
CA PRO A 84 14.11 11.78 19.06
C PRO A 84 13.58 12.96 19.92
N VAL A 85 12.40 13.49 19.58
CA VAL A 85 11.81 14.72 20.11
C VAL A 85 10.32 14.57 20.49
N SER A 86 9.68 13.41 20.28
CA SER A 86 8.26 13.23 20.65
C SER A 86 8.12 12.60 22.05
N PRO A 87 7.27 13.14 22.95
CA PRO A 87 6.96 12.46 24.20
C PRO A 87 6.48 11.05 23.88
N SER A 88 7.03 10.08 24.59
CA SER A 88 6.75 8.66 24.37
C SER A 88 5.23 8.42 24.27
N LEU A 89 4.78 7.89 23.13
CA LEU A 89 3.37 7.54 22.93
C LEU A 89 2.91 6.71 24.14
N CYS A 90 1.87 7.14 24.86
CA CYS A 90 1.48 6.47 26.10
C CYS A 90 0.99 5.03 25.82
N LEU A 91 1.00 4.18 26.85
CA LEU A 91 0.62 2.77 26.72
C LEU A 91 -0.76 2.59 26.09
N ALA A 92 -1.75 3.40 26.51
CA ALA A 92 -3.11 3.33 25.99
C ALA A 92 -3.17 3.55 24.46
N HIS A 93 -2.45 4.55 23.94
CA HIS A 93 -2.39 4.79 22.49
C HIS A 93 -1.66 3.67 21.74
N ARG A 94 -0.58 3.12 22.31
CA ARG A 94 0.12 1.97 21.70
C ARG A 94 -0.80 0.76 21.58
N THR A 95 -1.51 0.45 22.66
CA THR A 95 -2.48 -0.65 22.68
C THR A 95 -3.58 -0.42 21.65
N ALA A 96 -4.15 0.80 21.59
CA ALA A 96 -5.18 1.13 20.61
C ALA A 96 -4.71 0.97 19.14
N ILE A 97 -3.48 1.37 18.82
CA ILE A 97 -2.91 1.17 17.47
C ILE A 97 -2.76 -0.31 17.13
N VAL A 98 -2.24 -1.11 18.07
CA VAL A 98 -2.05 -2.55 17.88
C VAL A 98 -3.41 -3.24 17.71
N ASP A 99 -4.38 -2.95 18.57
CA ASP A 99 -5.73 -3.51 18.50
C ASP A 99 -6.40 -3.16 17.17
N ALA A 100 -6.31 -1.88 16.74
CA ALA A 100 -6.83 -1.45 15.44
C ALA A 100 -6.14 -2.17 14.28
N ALA A 101 -4.82 -2.31 14.30
CA ALA A 101 -4.07 -3.00 13.25
C ALA A 101 -4.44 -4.48 13.14
N VAL A 102 -4.64 -5.15 14.28
CA VAL A 102 -5.10 -6.56 14.33
C VAL A 102 -6.52 -6.68 13.78
N ASN A 103 -7.43 -5.78 14.16
CA ASN A 103 -8.81 -5.79 13.66
C ASN A 103 -8.84 -5.57 12.14
N VAL A 104 -8.13 -4.56 11.63
CA VAL A 104 -8.01 -4.34 10.18
C VAL A 104 -7.45 -5.57 9.49
N PHE A 105 -6.39 -6.21 10.02
CA PHE A 105 -5.85 -7.44 9.43
C PHE A 105 -6.91 -8.54 9.24
N TYR A 106 -7.74 -8.77 10.26
CA TYR A 106 -8.82 -9.76 10.16
C TYR A 106 -9.92 -9.32 9.19
N ASP A 107 -10.28 -8.03 9.16
CA ASP A 107 -11.26 -7.52 8.21
C ASP A 107 -10.78 -7.69 6.75
N LEU A 108 -9.50 -7.43 6.46
CA LEU A 108 -8.91 -7.71 5.15
C LEU A 108 -8.98 -9.21 4.80
N LEU A 109 -8.67 -10.07 5.77
CA LEU A 109 -8.70 -11.53 5.61
C LEU A 109 -10.12 -12.03 5.32
N MET A 110 -11.13 -11.49 6.00
CA MET A 110 -12.54 -11.81 5.79
C MET A 110 -13.05 -11.38 4.41
N CYS A 111 -12.45 -10.35 3.81
CA CYS A 111 -12.66 -9.99 2.40
C CYS A 111 -11.85 -10.86 1.42
N GLY A 112 -11.13 -11.88 1.90
CA GLY A 112 -10.33 -12.78 1.07
C GLY A 112 -9.04 -12.14 0.56
N VAL A 113 -8.49 -11.13 1.26
CA VAL A 113 -7.21 -10.49 0.96
C VAL A 113 -6.20 -10.80 2.07
N LYS A 114 -5.09 -11.45 1.70
CA LYS A 114 -3.99 -11.72 2.64
C LYS A 114 -2.97 -10.58 2.59
N GLN A 115 -3.06 -9.63 3.50
CA GLN A 115 -2.02 -8.61 3.68
C GLN A 115 -0.76 -9.27 4.26
N ARG A 116 0.39 -9.08 3.59
CA ARG A 116 1.68 -9.68 3.96
C ARG A 116 2.65 -8.70 4.59
N ASP A 117 2.35 -7.40 4.52
CA ASP A 117 3.23 -6.34 4.98
C ASP A 117 2.51 -5.39 5.96
N MET A 118 2.12 -5.90 7.12
CA MET A 118 1.54 -5.12 8.22
C MET A 118 2.60 -4.33 9.01
N ALA A 119 3.62 -3.80 8.33
CA ALA A 119 4.66 -3.00 8.95
C ALA A 119 4.14 -1.58 9.28
N PRO A 120 4.72 -0.88 10.27
CA PRO A 120 4.26 0.47 10.65
C PRO A 120 4.21 1.51 9.52
N ARG A 121 5.01 1.33 8.45
CA ARG A 121 4.98 2.18 7.25
C ARG A 121 3.68 2.08 6.43
N ASN A 122 2.93 0.99 6.61
CA ASN A 122 1.68 0.70 5.90
C ASN A 122 0.44 0.85 6.80
N LEU A 123 0.63 1.33 8.03
CA LEU A 123 -0.46 1.69 8.94
C LEU A 123 -0.55 3.21 8.99
N ILE A 124 -1.73 3.76 8.73
CA ILE A 124 -1.97 5.20 8.62
C ILE A 124 -2.98 5.60 9.69
N ILE A 125 -2.69 6.71 10.39
CA ILE A 125 -3.54 7.32 11.42
C ILE A 125 -3.90 8.77 11.06
#